data_AF-A0A2R5FC64-F1
#
_entry.id   AF-A0A2R5FC64-F1
#
_cell.length_a   1.000
_cell.length_b   1.000
_cell.length_c   1.000
_cell.angle_alpha   90.00
_cell.angle_beta   90.00
_cell.angle_gamma   90.00
#
_symmetry.space_group_name_H-M   'P 1'
#
loop_
_entity.id
_entity.type
_entity.pdbx_description
1 polymer ?
#
loop_
_entity_poly.entity_id
_entity_poly.type
_entity_poly.pdbx_seq_one_letter_code
_entity_poly.pdbx_strand_id
1 'polypeptide(L)'
;MSHSIVVSPAEQHWKAPGATPATVGEYLAALEPASADPGNRRWWNGKSWSKPYNVCWPEELKAQARAELDDFFPYWVDARLD
;
A
#
# COMPACT_ATOMS: atom_id res chain seq x y z
N MET A 1 13.69 27.94 -17.02
CA MET A 1 12.65 27.82 -15.99
C MET A 1 12.74 26.41 -15.43
N SER A 2 13.45 26.24 -14.31
CA SER A 2 13.55 24.95 -13.64
C SER A 2 12.25 24.72 -12.87
N HIS A 3 11.45 23.76 -13.32
CA HIS A 3 10.34 23.26 -12.51
C HIS A 3 10.95 22.48 -11.35
N SER A 4 11.25 23.18 -10.25
CA SER A 4 11.43 22.51 -8.96
C SER A 4 10.07 21.93 -8.59
N ILE A 5 9.91 20.63 -8.86
CA ILE A 5 8.79 19.86 -8.34
C ILE A 5 8.97 19.89 -6.82
N VAL A 6 8.16 20.72 -6.16
CA VAL A 6 8.02 20.68 -4.70
C VAL A 6 7.25 19.41 -4.41
N VAL A 7 7.99 18.30 -4.30
CA VAL A 7 7.47 17.03 -3.80
C VAL A 7 7.02 17.31 -2.37
N SER A 8 5.71 17.23 -2.12
CA SER A 8 5.18 17.54 -0.79
C SER A 8 5.72 16.50 0.20
N PRO A 9 6.03 16.85 1.46
CA PRO A 9 6.62 15.91 2.43
C PRO A 9 5.85 14.59 2.58
N ALA A 10 4.54 14.59 2.32
CA ALA A 10 3.69 13.40 2.32
C ALA A 10 4.10 12.32 1.29
N GLU A 11 4.77 12.68 0.20
CA GLU A 11 5.23 11.74 -0.83
C GLU A 11 6.54 11.04 -0.44
N GLN A 12 7.32 11.57 0.52
CA GLN A 12 8.63 11.01 0.88
C GLN A 12 8.56 9.66 1.60
N HIS A 13 7.40 9.27 2.13
CA HIS A 13 7.23 8.00 2.84
C HIS A 13 6.76 6.85 1.95
N TRP A 14 6.19 7.16 0.79
CA TRP A 14 5.71 6.15 -0.14
C TRP A 14 6.86 5.44 -0.84
N LYS A 15 6.79 4.11 -0.87
CA LYS A 15 7.69 3.26 -1.65
C LYS A 15 7.08 3.04 -3.03
N ALA A 16 7.93 3.10 -4.04
CA ALA A 16 7.53 2.96 -5.44
C ALA A 16 7.06 1.53 -5.77
N PRO A 17 6.23 1.36 -6.83
CA PRO A 17 5.95 0.06 -7.43
C PRO A 17 7.22 -0.74 -7.68
N GLY A 18 7.22 -2.01 -7.30
CA GLY A 18 8.37 -2.91 -7.41
C GLY A 18 9.30 -2.94 -6.19
N ALA A 19 9.21 -1.95 -5.28
CA ALA A 19 9.85 -2.07 -3.96
C ALA A 19 9.06 -3.05 -3.08
N THR A 20 9.74 -3.95 -2.38
CA THR A 20 9.10 -4.96 -1.52
C THR A 20 9.28 -4.62 -0.04
N PRO A 21 8.23 -4.80 0.81
CA PRO A 21 8.39 -4.64 2.23
C PRO A 21 9.29 -5.72 2.84
N ALA A 22 10.11 -5.32 3.82
CA ALA A 22 11.01 -6.23 4.53
C ALA A 22 10.28 -7.16 5.51
N THR A 23 9.07 -6.80 5.95
CA THR A 23 8.30 -7.57 6.92
C THR A 23 6.93 -7.94 6.37
N VAL A 24 6.47 -9.14 6.68
CA VAL A 24 5.10 -9.59 6.41
C VAL A 24 4.12 -8.73 7.19
N GLY A 25 3.04 -8.28 6.57
CA GLY A 25 2.07 -7.44 7.26
C GLY A 25 1.12 -6.68 6.34
N GLU A 26 0.33 -5.82 6.98
CA GLU A 26 -0.62 -4.94 6.32
C GLU A 26 0.01 -3.58 6.06
N TYR A 27 -0.20 -3.05 4.85
CA TYR A 27 0.32 -1.75 4.42
C TYR A 27 -0.79 -0.92 3.78
N LEU A 28 -0.69 0.39 3.93
CA LEU A 28 -1.46 1.31 3.11
C LEU A 28 -0.90 1.23 1.68
N ALA A 29 -1.79 1.03 0.71
CA ALA A 29 -1.43 0.84 -0.68
C ALA A 29 -2.33 1.64 -1.61
N ALA A 30 -1.74 2.20 -2.68
CA ALA A 30 -2.44 3.01 -3.66
C ALA A 30 -1.85 2.82 -5.07
N LEU A 31 -2.65 3.17 -6.09
CA LEU A 31 -2.17 3.25 -7.46
C LEU A 31 -1.23 4.45 -7.66
N GLU A 32 -1.58 5.57 -7.02
CA GLU A 32 -0.78 6.80 -6.98
C GLU A 32 -0.88 7.37 -5.55
N PRO A 33 0.20 7.88 -4.94
CA PRO A 33 0.17 8.45 -3.59
C PRO A 33 -0.92 9.53 -3.40
N ALA A 34 -1.15 10.36 -4.41
CA ALA A 34 -2.16 11.42 -4.38
C ALA A 34 -3.62 10.90 -4.33
N SER A 35 -3.84 9.62 -4.64
CA SER A 35 -5.15 8.95 -4.62
C SER A 35 -5.34 8.03 -3.42
N ALA A 36 -4.39 8.06 -2.47
CA ALA A 36 -4.40 7.15 -1.34
C ALA A 36 -5.63 7.37 -0.45
N ASP A 37 -6.40 6.31 -0.27
CA ASP A 37 -7.49 6.27 0.70
C ASP A 37 -6.95 5.68 2.01
N PRO A 38 -7.09 6.38 3.15
CA PRO A 38 -6.55 5.94 4.43
C PRO A 38 -7.20 4.66 4.97
N GLY A 39 -8.29 4.18 4.39
CA GLY A 39 -8.90 2.89 4.68
C GLY A 39 -8.48 1.77 3.73
N ASN A 40 -7.88 2.05 2.57
CA ASN A 40 -7.47 1.01 1.63
C ASN A 40 -6.16 0.35 2.07
N ARG A 41 -6.12 -0.99 2.05
CA ARG A 41 -5.00 -1.79 2.55
C ARG A 41 -4.70 -2.93 1.61
N ARG A 42 -3.46 -3.38 1.63
CA ARG A 42 -3.02 -4.65 1.05
C ARG A 42 -2.11 -5.38 2.03
N TRP A 43 -2.13 -6.70 1.97
CA TRP A 43 -1.27 -7.54 2.78
C TRP A 43 -0.08 -8.04 1.96
N TRP A 44 1.11 -7.92 2.52
CA TRP A 44 2.33 -8.49 1.99
C TRP A 44 2.65 -9.78 2.74
N ASN A 45 2.72 -10.91 2.04
CA ASN A 45 3.03 -12.21 2.63
C ASN A 45 4.52 -12.58 2.60
N GLY A 46 5.40 -11.66 2.19
CA GLY A 46 6.84 -11.92 2.00
C GLY A 46 7.23 -12.24 0.55
N LYS A 47 6.24 -12.49 -0.33
CA LYS A 47 6.47 -12.83 -1.74
C LYS A 47 5.55 -12.08 -2.71
N SER A 48 4.28 -11.93 -2.37
CA SER A 48 3.26 -11.31 -3.21
C SER A 48 2.33 -10.43 -2.37
N TRP A 49 1.72 -9.46 -3.04
CA TRP A 49 0.66 -8.66 -2.47
C TRP A 49 -0.67 -9.39 -2.55
N SER A 50 -1.56 -9.10 -1.61
CA SER A 50 -2.94 -9.52 -1.67
C SER A 50 -3.78 -8.62 -2.57
N LYS A 51 -5.03 -9.00 -2.83
CA LYS A 51 -6.06 -8.07 -3.32
C LYS A 51 -6.26 -6.91 -2.34
N PRO A 52 -6.63 -5.72 -2.84
CA PRO A 52 -6.92 -4.58 -1.98
C PRO A 52 -8.21 -4.83 -1.20
N TYR A 53 -8.23 -4.36 0.04
CA TYR A 53 -9.41 -4.42 0.90
C TYR A 53 -9.48 -3.17 1.78
N ASN A 54 -10.67 -2.87 2.28
CA ASN A 54 -10.85 -1.76 3.20
C ASN A 54 -10.68 -2.21 4.66
N VAL A 55 -10.05 -1.38 5.49
CA VAL A 55 -9.85 -1.62 6.92
C VAL A 55 -11.17 -1.80 7.70
N CYS A 56 -12.27 -1.25 7.19
CA CYS A 56 -13.60 -1.37 7.79
C CYS A 56 -14.36 -2.63 7.38
N TRP A 57 -13.82 -3.47 6.47
CA TRP A 57 -14.47 -4.72 6.10
C TRP A 57 -14.51 -5.72 7.27
N PRO A 58 -15.49 -6.64 7.29
CA PRO A 58 -15.46 -7.79 8.19
C PRO A 58 -14.16 -8.59 8.05
N GLU A 59 -13.65 -9.14 9.16
CA GLU A 59 -12.39 -9.91 9.15
C GLU A 59 -12.43 -11.12 8.21
N GLU A 60 -13.59 -11.73 8.00
CA GLU A 60 -13.75 -12.83 7.04
C GLU A 60 -13.43 -12.38 5.61
N LEU A 61 -13.95 -11.22 5.19
CA LEU A 61 -13.66 -10.67 3.87
C LEU A 61 -12.21 -10.21 3.73
N LYS A 62 -11.64 -9.65 4.81
CA LYS A 62 -10.20 -9.33 4.82
C LYS A 62 -9.36 -10.60 4.70
N ALA A 63 -9.71 -11.67 5.40
CA ALA A 63 -8.99 -12.94 5.33
C ALA A 63 -9.06 -13.55 3.91
N GLN A 64 -10.22 -13.48 3.26
CA GLN A 64 -10.38 -13.87 1.86
C GLN A 64 -9.48 -13.01 0.95
N ALA A 65 -9.55 -11.69 1.08
CA ALA A 65 -8.73 -10.77 0.29
C ALA A 65 -7.22 -10.99 0.51
N ARG A 66 -6.79 -11.26 1.76
CA ARG A 66 -5.39 -11.58 2.13
C ARG A 66 -4.89 -12.89 1.51
N ALA A 67 -5.79 -13.87 1.33
CA ALA A 67 -5.47 -15.16 0.72
C ALA A 67 -5.39 -15.07 -0.82
N GLU A 68 -6.14 -14.15 -1.42
CA GLU A 68 -6.10 -13.90 -2.86
C GLU A 68 -4.88 -13.06 -3.24
N LEU A 69 -3.95 -13.68 -3.97
CA LEU A 69 -2.73 -13.02 -4.41
C LEU A 69 -2.98 -12.16 -5.65
N ASP A 70 -2.21 -11.08 -5.75
CA ASP A 70 -2.21 -10.14 -6.85
C ASP A 70 -0.77 -9.92 -7.31
N ASP A 71 -0.54 -9.98 -8.61
CA ASP A 71 0.79 -9.74 -9.21
C ASP A 71 1.08 -8.24 -9.36
N PHE A 72 0.13 -7.38 -8.99
CA PHE A 72 0.28 -5.94 -9.01
C PHE A 72 1.10 -5.44 -7.81
N PHE A 73 2.15 -4.67 -8.09
CA PHE A 73 2.97 -4.01 -7.08
C PHE A 73 2.57 -2.53 -6.97
N PRO A 74 1.79 -2.14 -5.96
CA PRO A 74 1.33 -0.76 -5.78
C PRO A 74 2.45 0.14 -5.21
N TYR A 75 2.18 1.43 -5.13
CA TYR A 75 2.83 2.26 -4.11
C TYR A 75 2.38 1.80 -2.72
N TRP A 76 3.28 1.82 -1.75
CA TRP A 76 2.93 1.43 -0.38
C TRP A 76 3.66 2.25 0.68
N VAL A 77 3.09 2.29 1.89
CA VAL A 77 3.73 2.85 3.08
C VAL A 77 3.32 2.03 4.31
N ASP A 78 4.23 1.92 5.28
CA ASP A 78 3.90 1.32 6.57
C ASP A 78 3.00 2.29 7.35
N ALA A 79 1.72 1.95 7.46
CA ALA A 79 0.72 2.79 8.12
C ALA A 79 0.94 2.93 9.64
N ARG A 80 1.96 2.26 10.19
CA ARG A 80 2.41 2.40 11.60
C ARG A 80 3.40 3.56 11.81
N LEU A 81 3.82 4.24 10.75
CA LEU A 81 4.82 5.32 10.80
C LEU A 81 4.22 6.73 10.83
N ASP A 82 2.90 6.86 11.01
CA ASP A 82 2.22 8.13 11.31
C ASP A 82 1.92 8.23 12.81
#